data_AF-A0A533U2R3-F1
#
_entry.id   AF-A0A533U2R3-F1
#
_cell.length_a   1.000
_cell.length_b   1.000
_cell.length_c   1.000
_cell.angle_alpha   90.00
_cell.angle_beta   90.00
_cell.angle_gamma   90.00
#
_symmetry.space_group_name_H-M   'P 1'
#
loop_
_entity.id
_entity.type
_entity.pdbx_description
1 polymer ?
#
loop_
_entity_poly.entity_id
_entity_poly.type
_entity_poly.pdbx_seq_one_letter_code
_entity_poly.pdbx_strand_id
1 'polypeptide(L)' 'MTAKEKIIQAVETLPADTTFEEAMERLLFIAKVERGIQQADAGETLSHLDVKERMSKWWNYAKLFSIYRVQRIL' A
#
# COMPACT_ATOMS: atom_id res chain seq x y z
N MET A 1 -10.06 1.20 21.75
CA MET A 1 -8.94 2.08 21.42
C MET A 1 -9.40 3.07 20.35
N THR A 2 -9.24 4.37 20.59
CA THR A 2 -9.62 5.44 19.67
C THR A 2 -8.60 5.58 18.54
N ALA A 3 -8.97 6.27 17.46
CA ALA A 3 -8.02 6.60 16.38
C ALA A 3 -6.83 7.43 16.91
N LYS A 4 -7.09 8.32 17.86
CA LYS A 4 -6.04 9.14 18.50
C LYS A 4 -5.04 8.27 19.27
N GLU A 5 -5.52 7.32 20.07
CA GLU A 5 -4.67 6.40 20.83
C GLU A 5 -3.78 5.55 19.91
N LYS A 6 -4.34 5.05 18.79
CA LYS A 6 -3.58 4.31 17.77
C LYS A 6 -2.47 5.15 17.14
N ILE A 7 -2.75 6.41 16.82
CA ILE A 7 -1.76 7.33 16.24
C ILE A 7 -0.62 7.57 17.22
N ILE A 8 -0.94 7.86 18.49
CA ILE A 8 0.07 8.09 19.54
C ILE A 8 0.96 6.85 19.67
N GLN A 9 0.37 5.66 19.81
CA GLN A 9 1.12 4.42 19.91
C GLN A 9 2.01 4.18 18.69
N ALA A 10 1.50 4.41 17.48
CA ALA A 10 2.28 4.23 16.26
C ALA A 10 3.51 5.15 16.20
N VAL A 11 3.36 6.40 16.64
CA VAL A 11 4.45 7.39 16.68
C VAL A 11 5.44 7.08 17.80
N GLU A 12 4.98 6.64 18.97
CA GLU A 12 5.85 6.29 20.11
C GLU A 12 6.78 5.12 19.81
N THR A 13 6.42 4.24 18.87
CA THR A 13 7.25 3.11 18.45
C THR A 13 8.33 3.47 17.41
N LEU A 14 8.35 4.71 16.91
CA LEU A 14 9.30 5.14 15.90
C LEU A 14 10.69 5.43 16.50
N PRO A 15 11.79 5.12 15.79
CA PRO A 15 13.13 5.57 16.15
C PRO A 15 13.23 7.09 16.31
N ALA A 16 14.14 7.55 17.17
CA ALA A 16 14.32 8.98 17.45
C ALA A 16 14.81 9.81 16.24
N ASP A 17 15.45 9.15 15.27
CA ASP A 17 15.96 9.72 14.02
C ASP A 17 14.96 9.63 12.87
N THR A 18 13.73 9.16 13.12
CA THR A 18 12.69 9.05 12.10
C THR A 18 12.32 10.42 11.54
N THR A 19 12.29 10.52 10.21
CA THR A 19 11.83 11.71 9.52
C THR A 19 10.30 11.83 9.55
N PHE A 20 9.80 13.04 9.30
CA PHE A 20 8.35 13.24 9.22
C PHE A 20 7.70 12.43 8.08
N GLU A 21 8.42 12.25 6.97
CA GLU A 21 7.95 11.46 5.82
C GLU A 21 7.76 9.98 6.18
N GLU A 22 8.74 9.37 6.85
CA GLU A 22 8.65 7.99 7.33
C GLU A 22 7.54 7.80 8.37
N ALA A 23 7.35 8.78 9.26
CA ALA A 23 6.25 8.76 10.22
C ALA A 23 4.88 8.80 9.51
N MET A 24 4.72 9.66 8.49
CA MET A 24 3.51 9.70 7.67
C MET A 24 3.28 8.39 6.92
N GLU A 25 4.32 7.81 6.33
CA GLU A 25 4.24 6.51 5.64
C GLU A 25 3.79 5.40 6.59
N ARG A 26 4.34 5.36 7.80
CA ARG A 26 3.94 4.38 8.82
C ARG A 26 2.48 4.50 9.19
N LEU A 27 2.00 5.72 9.43
CA LEU A 27 0.59 5.97 9.76
C LEU A 27 -0.33 5.59 8.59
N LEU A 28 0.06 5.94 7.36
CA LEU A 28 -0.70 5.58 6.17
C LEU A 28 -0.75 4.06 5.96
N PHE A 29 0.35 3.36 6.22
CA PHE A 29 0.41 1.90 6.15
C PHE A 29 -0.58 1.26 7.12
N ILE A 30 -0.56 1.67 8.40
CA ILE A 30 -1.50 1.16 9.41
C ILE A 30 -2.94 1.41 8.98
N ALA A 31 -3.27 2.63 8.53
CA ALA A 31 -4.62 2.96 8.07
C ALA A 31 -5.08 2.09 6.88
N LYS A 32 -4.19 1.76 5.94
CA LYS A 32 -4.50 0.87 4.81
C LYS A 32 -4.72 -0.56 5.25
N VAL A 33 -3.92 -1.07 6.19
CA VAL A 33 -4.08 -2.43 6.74
C VAL A 33 -5.41 -2.56 7.48
N GLU A 34 -5.74 -1.60 8.35
CA GLU A 34 -7.01 -1.62 9.09
C GLU A 34 -8.21 -1.60 8.14
N ARG A 35 -8.16 -0.76 7.10
CA ARG A 35 -9.18 -0.77 6.05
C ARG A 35 -9.27 -2.14 5.37
N GLY A 36 -8.12 -2.73 5.00
CA GLY A 36 -8.09 -4.05 4.37
C GLY A 36 -8.72 -5.15 5.23
N ILE A 37 -8.49 -5.11 6.55
CA ILE A 37 -9.12 -6.03 7.51
C ILE A 37 -10.64 -5.81 7.52
N GLN A 38 -11.11 -4.57 7.64
CA GLN A 38 -12.54 -4.24 7.62
C GLN A 38 -13.23 -4.71 6.33
N GLN A 39 -12.56 -4.54 5.19
CA GLN A 39 -13.06 -5.03 3.90
C GLN A 39 -13.13 -6.55 3.85
N ALA A 40 -12.13 -7.24 4.39
CA ALA A 40 -12.13 -8.70 4.46
C ALA A 40 -13.28 -9.21 5.35
N ASP A 41 -13.48 -8.60 6.52
CA ASP A 41 -14.56 -8.93 7.46
C ASP A 41 -15.95 -8.66 6.85
N ALA A 42 -16.07 -7.61 6.03
CA ALA A 42 -17.29 -7.28 5.28
C ALA A 42 -17.51 -8.18 4.05
N GLY A 43 -16.59 -9.09 3.73
CA GLY A 43 -16.64 -9.93 2.54
C GLY A 43 -16.31 -9.21 1.24
N GLU A 44 -15.80 -7.98 1.29
CA GLU A 44 -15.30 -7.20 0.14
C GLU A 44 -13.94 -7.73 -0.36
N THR A 45 -13.91 -9.02 -0.67
CA THR A 45 -12.72 -9.74 -1.15
C THR A 45 -12.88 -10.11 -2.62
N LEU A 46 -11.74 -10.36 -3.28
CA LEU A 46 -11.71 -10.80 -4.67
C LEU A 46 -11.34 -12.27 -4.73
N SER A 47 -11.94 -13.01 -5.66
CA SER A 47 -11.54 -14.39 -5.89
C SER A 47 -10.11 -14.46 -6.44
N HIS A 48 -9.49 -15.63 -6.31
CA HIS A 48 -8.16 -15.85 -6.88
C HIS A 48 -8.09 -15.58 -8.39
N LEU A 49 -9.17 -15.87 -9.13
CA LEU A 49 -9.26 -15.61 -10.57
C LEU A 49 -9.32 -14.10 -10.87
N ASP A 50 -10.14 -13.36 -10.13
CA ASP A 50 -10.27 -11.90 -10.29
C ASP A 50 -8.95 -11.18 -9.99
N VAL A 51 -8.22 -11.64 -8.96
CA VAL A 51 -6.88 -11.14 -8.63
C VAL A 51 -5.90 -11.38 -9.77
N LYS A 52 -5.89 -12.60 -10.36
CA LYS A 52 -5.03 -12.92 -11.51
C LYS A 52 -5.31 -12.02 -12.71
N GLU A 53 -6.58 -11.77 -13.02
CA GLU A 53 -6.95 -10.89 -14.13
C GLU A 53 -6.50 -9.44 -13.87
N ARG A 54 -6.76 -8.93 -12.66
CA ARG A 54 -6.37 -7.57 -12.26
C ARG A 54 -4.85 -7.37 -12.29
N MET A 55 -4.08 -8.33 -11.79
CA MET A 55 -2.62 -8.26 -11.77
C MET A 55 -2.00 -8.34 -13.18
N SER A 56 -2.64 -9.08 -14.09
CA SER A 56 -2.18 -9.17 -15.49
C SER A 56 -2.22 -7.79 -16.19
N LYS A 57 -3.21 -6.95 -15.88
CA LYS A 57 -3.28 -5.58 -16.40
C LYS A 57 -2.10 -4.74 -15.95
N TRP A 58 -1.74 -4.83 -14.67
CA TRP A 58 -0.60 -4.11 -14.08
C TRP A 58 0.73 -4.56 -14.69
N TRP A 59 0.89 -5.86 -14.93
CA TRP A 59 2.07 -6.42 -15.58
C TRP A 59 2.25 -5.90 -17.01
N ASN A 60 1.15 -5.72 -17.75
CA ASN A 60 1.19 -5.14 -19.09
C ASN A 60 1.62 -3.67 -19.07
N TYR A 61 1.12 -2.86 -18.12
CA TYR A 61 1.59 -1.49 -17.95
C TYR A 61 3.09 -1.44 -17.63
N ALA A 62 3.56 -2.26 -16.68
CA ALA A 62 4.99 -2.35 -16.36
C ALA A 62 5.85 -2.72 -17.58
N LYS A 63 5.36 -3.66 -18.42
CA LYS A 63 6.03 -4.05 -19.67
C LYS A 63 6.08 -2.90 -20.68
N LEU A 64 5.00 -2.14 -20.86
CA LEU A 64 4.97 -0.94 -21.70
C LEU A 64 6.01 0.08 -21.23
N PHE A 65 6.03 0.42 -19.94
CA PHE A 65 7.02 1.36 -19.38
C PHE A 65 8.46 0.87 -19.57
N SER A 66 8.72 -0.44 -19.49
CA SER A 66 10.03 -1.02 -19.76
C SER A 66 10.45 -0.85 -21.23
N ILE A 67 9.53 -1.01 -22.19
CA ILE A 67 9.82 -0.86 -23.62
C ILE A 67 10.09 0.62 -23.97
N TYR A 68 9.26 1.54 -23.47
CA TYR A 68 9.45 2.98 -23.72
C TYR A 68 10.72 3.54 -23.07
N ARG A 69 11.19 2.98 -21.94
CA ARG A 69 12.46 3.39 -21.33
C ARG A 69 13.67 2.96 -22.17
N VAL A 70 13.59 1.85 -22.90
CA VAL A 70 14.66 1.38 -23.81
C VAL A 70 14.69 2.21 -25.11
N GLN A 71 13.54 2.58 -25.67
CA GLN A 71 13.47 3.39 -26.90
C GLN A 71 13.85 4.86 -26.72
N ARG A 72 13.84 5.40 -25.49
CA ARG A 72 14.20 6.81 -25.19
C ARG A 72 15.69 7.03 -24.89
N ILE A 73 16.50 5.97 -24.97
CA ILE A 73 17.97 6.00 -24.76
C ILE A 73 18.73 5.79 -26.10
N LEU A 74 18.01 5.56 -27.21
CA LEU A 74 18.51 5.58 -28.59
C LEU A 74 18.00 6.83 -29.31
#